data_AF-A0A1Z5KGF2-F1
#
_entry.id   AF-A0A1Z5KGF2-F1
#
_cell.length_a   1.000
_cell.length_b   1.000
_cell.length_c   1.000
_cell.angle_alpha   90.00
_cell.angle_beta   90.00
_cell.angle_gamma   90.00
#
_symmetry.space_group_name_H-M   'P 1'
#
loop_
_entity.id
_entity.type
_entity.pdbx_description
1 polymer ?
#
loop_
_entity_poly.entity_id
_entity_poly.type
_entity_poly.pdbx_seq_one_letter_code
_entity_poly.pdbx_strand_id
1 'polypeptide(L)'
;MRDKKTEGYFLLGQRVKASCTTISSFFVFCLLAQFDRRLGHWQQEESNHNSSQKNINGGQHSKKMKFQFLLIASIAVAIARGETAPSSLRKRELVWGQSDAGNFYTLIAATDYSAMQGVEVQQSSEGITNVGFIDTGDWVSYPVNLPTNGPYQFHSRISSPSGEGSFEVVNFDTQQVYATFSGFPATGDFQAFTTVDQTFDLPAGAFSLQVRATQSGFNMLWFSLKAVAPAPVEAPIEVPVEAPVEAPVEAPVEVPVEPPVEPPVEPPVEPPVEPPVEPPVEFPETVVTPAPTASPTVKQTPSPTSTPTMKKTAAPTSAPTVKQTAAPTSSPTAKQTPSPTSSPTVKQTPAPSAAPLPPYFSLMAASGYAEMEGLALETSSEGLPNLANYDAGDWSTYDISLPYAGTYQMMFRVSSPFGEGGFDITNWDTQEIYSNVDVMPNTGDWQFYQTVSVLVNLPEGGMRMQLKCYNPGFNLLWFVIKSP
;
A
#
# COMPACT_ATOMS: atom_id res chain seq x y z
N MET A 1 25.30 -73.16 7.41
CA MET A 1 25.98 -72.08 6.66
C MET A 1 25.06 -71.51 5.58
N ARG A 2 24.32 -70.46 5.90
CA ARG A 2 24.08 -69.24 5.11
C ARG A 2 23.74 -68.17 6.13
N ASP A 3 24.36 -67.00 6.01
CA ASP A 3 24.70 -66.18 7.18
C ASP A 3 23.64 -65.15 7.58
N LYS A 4 23.50 -64.93 8.89
CA LYS A 4 22.74 -63.80 9.45
C LYS A 4 23.70 -62.63 9.73
N LYS A 5 23.73 -61.64 8.84
CA LYS A 5 24.42 -60.35 9.07
C LYS A 5 23.50 -59.15 8.79
N THR A 6 22.39 -59.06 9.53
CA THR A 6 21.43 -57.94 9.36
C THR A 6 20.73 -57.45 10.64
N GLU A 7 21.30 -57.67 11.83
CA GLU A 7 20.72 -57.19 13.11
C GLU A 7 21.67 -56.35 13.99
N GLY A 8 22.90 -56.07 13.54
CA GLY A 8 23.93 -55.41 14.36
C GLY A 8 23.91 -53.88 14.44
N TYR A 9 23.27 -53.19 13.49
CA TYR A 9 23.43 -51.72 13.34
C TYR A 9 22.28 -50.86 13.88
N PHE A 10 21.18 -51.46 14.36
CA PHE A 10 20.01 -50.70 14.82
C PHE A 10 20.07 -50.27 16.31
N LEU A 11 20.96 -50.87 17.11
CA LEU A 11 21.00 -50.67 18.57
C LEU A 11 22.08 -49.71 19.09
N LEU A 12 23.03 -49.28 18.25
CA LEU A 12 24.04 -48.28 18.65
C LEU A 12 23.57 -46.83 18.37
N GLY A 13 22.74 -46.62 17.34
CA GLY A 13 22.19 -45.30 16.98
C GLY A 13 21.18 -44.73 17.99
N GLN A 14 20.54 -45.56 18.81
CA GLN A 14 19.58 -45.10 19.83
C GLN A 14 20.22 -44.68 21.17
N ARG A 15 21.46 -45.10 21.47
CA ARG A 15 22.12 -44.76 22.74
C ARG A 15 22.86 -43.42 22.76
N VAL A 16 23.14 -42.82 21.60
CA VAL A 16 23.76 -41.47 21.53
C VAL A 16 22.70 -40.35 21.61
N LYS A 17 21.46 -40.58 21.16
CA LYS A 17 20.38 -39.58 21.27
C LYS A 17 19.93 -39.32 22.70
N ALA A 18 19.92 -40.34 23.57
CA ALA A 18 19.42 -40.21 24.95
C ALA A 18 20.29 -39.29 25.84
N SER A 19 21.62 -39.31 25.69
CA SER A 19 22.52 -38.52 26.55
C SER A 19 22.64 -37.05 26.15
N CYS A 20 22.27 -36.67 24.91
CA CYS A 20 22.32 -35.27 24.48
C CYS A 20 21.11 -34.47 24.99
N THR A 21 19.94 -35.11 25.10
CA THR A 21 18.71 -34.48 25.62
C THR A 21 18.85 -34.05 27.08
N THR A 22 19.42 -34.89 27.94
CA THR A 22 19.53 -34.60 29.39
C THR A 22 20.46 -33.43 29.71
N ILE A 23 21.55 -33.26 28.95
CA ILE A 23 22.50 -32.14 29.13
C ILE A 23 21.84 -30.83 28.69
N SER A 24 21.09 -30.85 27.58
CA SER A 24 20.30 -29.69 27.11
C SER A 24 19.26 -29.25 28.15
N SER A 25 18.48 -30.20 28.70
CA SER A 25 17.46 -29.88 29.71
C SER A 25 18.04 -29.21 30.96
N PHE A 26 19.22 -29.63 31.44
CA PHE A 26 19.84 -29.02 32.63
C PHE A 26 20.33 -27.60 32.38
N PHE A 27 20.94 -27.34 31.20
CA PHE A 27 21.33 -25.97 30.80
C PHE A 27 20.11 -25.06 30.63
N VAL A 28 19.03 -25.54 30.01
CA VAL A 28 17.77 -24.80 29.88
C VAL A 28 17.16 -24.52 31.26
N PHE A 29 17.17 -25.47 32.20
CA PHE A 29 16.68 -25.25 33.56
C PHE A 29 17.52 -24.22 34.33
N CYS A 30 18.84 -24.24 34.18
CA CYS A 30 19.73 -23.24 34.76
C CYS A 30 19.52 -21.84 34.15
N LEU A 31 19.31 -21.74 32.83
CA LEU A 31 18.96 -20.49 32.15
C LEU A 31 17.62 -19.95 32.64
N LEU A 32 16.58 -20.78 32.72
CA LEU A 32 15.27 -20.40 33.26
C LEU A 32 15.35 -19.96 34.72
N ALA A 33 16.11 -20.66 35.57
CA ALA A 33 16.29 -20.28 36.97
C ALA A 33 17.12 -18.98 37.15
N GLN A 34 18.05 -18.67 36.24
CA GLN A 34 18.74 -17.38 36.22
C GLN A 34 17.83 -16.26 35.69
N PHE A 35 16.95 -16.56 34.74
CA PHE A 35 15.97 -15.63 34.18
C PHE A 35 14.90 -15.25 35.21
N ASP A 36 14.38 -16.24 35.95
CA ASP A 36 13.39 -16.06 37.03
C ASP A 36 13.96 -15.23 38.20
N ARG A 37 15.22 -15.47 38.59
CA ARG A 37 15.92 -14.60 39.56
C ARG A 37 16.08 -13.16 39.06
N ARG A 38 16.39 -12.94 37.78
CA ARG A 38 16.47 -11.57 37.20
C ARG A 38 15.09 -10.90 37.15
N LEU A 39 14.02 -11.64 36.84
CA LEU A 39 12.64 -11.15 36.90
C LEU A 39 12.24 -10.73 38.32
N GLY A 40 12.56 -11.55 39.33
CA GLY A 40 12.32 -11.21 40.74
C GLY A 40 13.03 -9.94 41.19
N HIS A 41 14.31 -9.78 40.83
CA HIS A 41 15.06 -8.54 41.10
C HIS A 41 14.45 -7.32 40.37
N TRP A 42 14.05 -7.47 39.11
CA TRP A 42 13.47 -6.38 38.32
C TRP A 42 12.09 -5.94 38.83
N GLN A 43 11.24 -6.87 39.28
CA GLN A 43 9.98 -6.54 39.96
C GLN A 43 10.20 -5.79 41.28
N GLN A 44 11.29 -6.10 42.00
CA GLN A 44 11.66 -5.40 43.22
C GLN A 44 12.20 -3.98 42.94
N GLU A 45 12.83 -3.77 41.78
CA GLU A 45 13.23 -2.43 41.30
C GLU A 45 12.04 -1.59 40.79
N GLU A 46 11.09 -2.17 40.02
CA GLU A 46 9.82 -1.49 39.65
C GLU A 46 9.04 -1.08 40.92
N SER A 47 9.01 -1.93 41.96
CA SER A 47 8.36 -1.62 43.25
C SER A 47 9.00 -0.43 43.97
N ASN A 48 10.33 -0.31 43.94
CA ASN A 48 11.06 0.76 44.62
C ASN A 48 11.04 2.08 43.84
N HIS A 49 10.93 2.05 42.50
CA HIS A 49 10.76 3.27 41.70
C HIS A 49 9.36 3.88 41.83
N ASN A 50 8.31 3.06 41.98
CA ASN A 50 6.93 3.56 42.05
C ASN A 50 6.59 4.37 43.33
N SER A 51 7.48 4.42 44.32
CA SER A 51 7.35 5.34 45.47
C SER A 51 7.83 6.78 45.20
N SER A 52 8.43 7.06 44.04
CA SER A 52 8.86 8.41 43.66
C SER A 52 8.56 8.72 42.19
N GLN A 53 7.74 9.76 41.98
CA GLN A 53 7.24 10.31 40.71
C GLN A 53 6.02 9.60 40.07
N LYS A 54 4.86 10.24 40.22
CA LYS A 54 3.74 10.08 39.28
C LYS A 54 4.11 10.73 37.95
N ASN A 55 4.25 9.96 36.88
CA ASN A 55 4.26 10.51 35.53
C ASN A 55 3.52 9.58 34.55
N ILE A 56 2.57 10.14 33.80
CA ILE A 56 1.45 9.37 33.20
C ILE A 56 1.90 8.58 31.94
N ASN A 57 3.02 8.96 31.33
CA ASN A 57 3.50 8.37 30.08
C ASN A 57 4.31 7.06 30.25
N GLY A 58 4.83 6.77 31.45
CA GLY A 58 5.61 5.53 31.69
C GLY A 58 4.77 4.25 31.67
N GLY A 59 3.49 4.34 32.05
CA GLY A 59 2.60 3.18 32.18
C GLY A 59 2.18 2.51 30.87
N GLN A 60 2.27 3.22 29.75
CA GLN A 60 1.96 2.69 28.40
C GLN A 60 3.17 1.93 27.81
N HIS A 61 4.39 2.48 27.94
CA HIS A 61 5.61 1.80 27.48
C HIS A 61 5.86 0.46 28.21
N SER A 62 5.69 0.43 29.54
CA SER A 62 5.83 -0.82 30.33
C SER A 62 4.83 -1.89 29.86
N LYS A 63 3.60 -1.51 29.49
CA LYS A 63 2.59 -2.44 28.95
C LYS A 63 2.91 -2.94 27.53
N LYS A 64 3.37 -2.05 26.63
CA LYS A 64 3.77 -2.43 25.25
C LYS A 64 4.98 -3.38 25.25
N MET A 65 6.01 -3.12 26.06
CA MET A 65 7.15 -4.05 26.24
C MET A 65 6.72 -5.38 26.88
N LYS A 66 5.86 -5.36 27.91
CA LYS A 66 5.36 -6.60 28.55
C LYS A 66 4.62 -7.51 27.55
N PHE A 67 3.93 -6.95 26.54
CA PHE A 67 3.28 -7.74 25.49
C PHE A 67 4.29 -8.39 24.52
N GLN A 68 5.30 -7.64 24.03
CA GLN A 68 6.37 -8.21 23.19
C GLN A 68 7.19 -9.28 23.92
N PHE A 69 7.52 -9.06 25.20
CA PHE A 69 8.24 -10.06 26.00
C PHE A 69 7.42 -11.32 26.27
N LEU A 70 6.11 -11.19 26.54
CA LEU A 70 5.22 -12.34 26.71
C LEU A 70 5.09 -13.16 25.42
N LEU A 71 5.05 -12.50 24.25
CA LEU A 71 4.99 -13.19 22.96
C LEU A 71 6.28 -13.98 22.68
N ILE A 72 7.45 -13.37 22.86
CA ILE A 72 8.76 -14.03 22.67
C ILE A 72 8.94 -15.18 23.67
N ALA A 73 8.56 -14.99 24.94
CA ALA A 73 8.62 -16.05 25.95
C ALA A 73 7.68 -17.22 25.62
N SER A 74 6.47 -16.95 25.11
CA SER A 74 5.52 -17.99 24.71
C SER A 74 6.03 -18.82 23.52
N ILE A 75 6.65 -18.17 22.53
CA ILE A 75 7.28 -18.84 21.39
C ILE A 75 8.47 -19.70 21.85
N ALA A 76 9.33 -19.18 22.73
CA ALA A 76 10.46 -19.93 23.28
C ALA A 76 10.00 -21.16 24.09
N VAL A 77 8.91 -21.05 24.86
CA VAL A 77 8.34 -22.16 25.64
C VAL A 77 7.71 -23.23 24.72
N ALA A 78 7.02 -22.84 23.64
CA ALA A 78 6.47 -23.80 22.67
C ALA A 78 7.59 -24.58 21.95
N ILE A 79 8.62 -23.88 21.46
CA ILE A 79 9.79 -24.50 20.82
C ILE A 79 10.51 -25.45 21.79
N ALA A 80 10.68 -25.06 23.06
CA ALA A 80 11.30 -25.90 24.09
C ALA A 80 10.48 -27.16 24.45
N ARG A 81 9.18 -27.20 24.15
CA ARG A 81 8.30 -28.37 24.34
C ARG A 81 8.24 -29.29 23.12
N GLY A 82 8.84 -28.91 22.00
CA GLY A 82 8.69 -29.61 20.72
C GLY A 82 7.30 -29.44 20.10
N GLU A 83 6.51 -28.49 20.61
CA GLU A 83 5.25 -28.07 20.00
C GLU A 83 5.60 -27.22 18.77
N THR A 84 5.10 -27.59 17.59
CA THR A 84 5.18 -26.71 16.42
C THR A 84 4.51 -25.39 16.77
N ALA A 85 5.22 -24.27 16.59
CA ALA A 85 4.71 -22.95 16.94
C ALA A 85 3.29 -22.75 16.39
N PRO A 86 2.34 -22.20 17.18
CA PRO A 86 0.97 -22.03 16.74
C PRO A 86 0.93 -21.25 15.42
N SER A 87 0.17 -21.75 14.45
CA SER A 87 0.18 -21.32 13.05
C SER A 87 -0.47 -19.95 12.80
N SER A 88 -0.43 -19.04 13.78
CA SER A 88 -0.84 -17.64 13.67
C SER A 88 0.25 -16.73 13.10
N LEU A 89 1.49 -17.20 13.00
CA LEU A 89 2.48 -16.70 12.04
C LEU A 89 2.43 -17.54 10.76
N ARG A 90 1.27 -17.57 10.08
CA ARG A 90 1.31 -17.92 8.65
C ARG A 90 2.17 -16.86 7.98
N LYS A 91 3.23 -17.30 7.30
CA LYS A 91 3.90 -16.53 6.25
C LYS A 91 2.80 -16.13 5.26
N ARG A 92 2.33 -14.88 5.37
CA ARG A 92 1.26 -14.34 4.52
C ARG A 92 1.92 -14.07 3.18
N GLU A 93 1.93 -15.07 2.31
CA GLU A 93 2.39 -14.89 0.95
C GLU A 93 1.39 -13.95 0.27
N LEU A 94 1.82 -12.69 0.11
CA LEU A 94 1.18 -11.74 -0.79
C LEU A 94 0.96 -12.47 -2.11
N VAL A 95 -0.28 -12.48 -2.59
CA VAL A 95 -0.62 -13.10 -3.87
C VAL A 95 -0.05 -12.18 -4.94
N TRP A 96 1.15 -12.51 -5.42
CA TRP A 96 1.86 -11.76 -6.44
C TRP A 96 1.04 -11.73 -7.73
N GLY A 97 1.00 -10.57 -8.39
CA GLY A 97 0.24 -10.41 -9.63
C GLY A 97 0.70 -11.40 -10.71
N GLN A 98 -0.23 -11.79 -11.57
CA GLN A 98 0.00 -12.71 -12.67
C GLN A 98 1.20 -12.29 -13.53
N SER A 99 2.13 -13.23 -13.73
CA SER A 99 3.36 -13.03 -14.48
C SER A 99 3.17 -13.29 -15.98
N ASP A 100 2.07 -12.82 -16.55
CA ASP A 100 1.80 -12.99 -17.97
C ASP A 100 2.52 -11.92 -18.79
N ALA A 101 3.22 -12.37 -19.83
CA ALA A 101 4.00 -11.55 -20.78
C ALA A 101 5.05 -10.59 -20.17
N GLY A 102 5.56 -10.88 -18.96
CA GLY A 102 6.77 -10.22 -18.43
C GLY A 102 6.58 -8.86 -17.74
N ASN A 103 5.34 -8.43 -17.51
CA ASN A 103 5.04 -7.18 -16.78
C ASN A 103 4.63 -7.49 -15.33
N PHE A 104 5.61 -7.67 -14.43
CA PHE A 104 5.30 -7.84 -13.01
C PHE A 104 4.59 -6.62 -12.44
N TYR A 105 3.55 -6.87 -11.64
CA TYR A 105 2.78 -5.85 -10.97
C TYR A 105 2.32 -6.31 -9.58
N THR A 106 2.35 -5.41 -8.60
CA THR A 106 1.77 -5.65 -7.27
C THR A 106 1.24 -4.34 -6.68
N LEU A 107 0.13 -4.44 -5.95
CA LEU A 107 -0.51 -3.36 -5.21
C LEU A 107 -0.56 -3.77 -3.73
N ILE A 108 0.00 -2.94 -2.86
CA ILE A 108 0.19 -3.23 -1.44
C ILE A 108 -0.48 -2.13 -0.62
N ALA A 109 -1.46 -2.51 0.19
CA ALA A 109 -2.08 -1.58 1.13
C ALA A 109 -1.05 -1.13 2.16
N ALA A 110 -1.02 0.16 2.48
CA ALA A 110 0.00 0.70 3.39
C ALA A 110 -0.09 0.10 4.79
N THR A 111 -1.25 -0.48 5.15
CA THR A 111 -1.52 -1.13 6.44
C THR A 111 -1.25 -2.65 6.45
N ASP A 112 -0.84 -3.27 5.34
CA ASP A 112 -0.45 -4.69 5.26
C ASP A 112 1.07 -4.88 5.46
N TYR A 113 1.66 -4.12 6.38
CA TYR A 113 3.07 -4.23 6.76
C TYR A 113 3.35 -5.45 7.64
N SER A 114 4.56 -5.99 7.58
CA SER A 114 5.04 -7.03 8.52
C SER A 114 5.60 -6.45 9.82
N ALA A 115 6.11 -5.22 9.77
CA ALA A 115 6.62 -4.48 10.91
C ALA A 115 6.46 -2.97 10.70
N MET A 116 6.34 -2.21 11.79
CA MET A 116 6.28 -0.75 11.76
C MET A 116 6.86 -0.13 13.03
N GLN A 117 7.07 1.19 12.98
CA GLN A 117 7.36 2.04 14.12
C GLN A 117 6.63 3.37 13.98
N GLY A 118 6.04 3.83 15.09
CA GLY A 118 5.45 5.17 15.26
C GLY A 118 4.08 5.39 14.63
N VAL A 119 3.86 4.89 13.41
CA VAL A 119 2.62 5.09 12.65
C VAL A 119 1.37 4.52 13.33
N GLU A 120 0.21 5.11 13.03
CA GLU A 120 -1.11 4.58 13.38
C GLU A 120 -1.93 4.23 12.13
N VAL A 121 -2.90 3.33 12.29
CA VAL A 121 -3.84 2.92 11.24
C VAL A 121 -5.14 3.71 11.36
N GLN A 122 -5.59 4.30 10.25
CA GLN A 122 -6.80 5.13 10.17
C GLN A 122 -7.69 4.70 9.02
N GLN A 123 -8.99 5.01 9.10
CA GLN A 123 -9.92 4.83 7.99
C GLN A 123 -9.76 5.97 6.98
N SER A 124 -9.76 5.65 5.68
CA SER A 124 -9.76 6.65 4.60
C SER A 124 -11.14 6.88 3.98
N SER A 125 -11.28 8.03 3.34
CA SER A 125 -12.37 8.41 2.42
C SER A 125 -12.50 7.49 1.20
N GLU A 126 -11.43 6.79 0.79
CA GLU A 126 -11.43 5.84 -0.33
C GLU A 126 -11.84 4.41 0.09
N GLY A 127 -12.22 4.22 1.36
CA GLY A 127 -12.88 3.00 1.86
C GLY A 127 -11.94 1.96 2.48
N ILE A 128 -10.65 1.96 2.12
CA ILE A 128 -9.62 1.16 2.82
C ILE A 128 -8.95 1.98 3.94
N THR A 129 -8.05 1.36 4.69
CA THR A 129 -7.29 2.02 5.76
C THR A 129 -5.95 2.56 5.26
N ASN A 130 -5.56 3.75 5.73
CA ASN A 130 -4.23 4.33 5.54
C ASN A 130 -3.36 4.18 6.79
N VAL A 131 -2.05 4.33 6.62
CA VAL A 131 -1.16 4.70 7.74
C VAL A 131 -1.11 6.23 7.83
N GLY A 132 -1.04 6.75 9.05
CA GLY A 132 -1.07 8.17 9.37
C GLY A 132 -0.47 8.45 10.75
N PHE A 133 -0.56 9.70 11.21
CA PHE A 133 0.21 10.20 12.37
C PHE A 133 1.71 9.89 12.22
N ILE A 134 2.25 10.15 11.03
CA ILE A 134 3.62 9.81 10.65
C ILE A 134 4.56 10.95 11.04
N ASP A 135 5.45 10.69 12.00
CA ASP A 135 6.53 11.60 12.39
C ASP A 135 7.85 11.29 11.66
N THR A 136 8.79 12.23 11.63
CA THR A 136 10.13 11.99 11.06
C THR A 136 10.85 10.87 11.81
N GLY A 137 11.28 9.84 11.06
CA GLY A 137 11.92 8.64 11.59
C GLY A 137 10.98 7.44 11.75
N ASP A 138 9.67 7.63 11.58
CA ASP A 138 8.69 6.54 11.55
C ASP A 138 8.81 5.73 10.26
N TRP A 139 8.38 4.47 10.31
CA TRP A 139 8.52 3.58 9.17
C TRP A 139 7.54 2.40 9.18
N VAL A 140 7.33 1.84 8.00
CA VAL A 140 6.57 0.61 7.72
C VAL A 140 7.40 -0.29 6.82
N SER A 141 7.35 -1.60 7.02
CA SER A 141 8.15 -2.56 6.23
C SER A 141 7.32 -3.72 5.71
N TYR A 142 7.56 -4.09 4.45
CA TYR A 142 6.81 -5.05 3.67
C TYR A 142 7.76 -6.13 3.12
N PRO A 143 7.47 -7.42 3.31
CA PRO A 143 8.25 -8.49 2.69
C PRO A 143 7.87 -8.57 1.22
N VAL A 144 8.80 -8.24 0.33
CA VAL A 144 8.60 -8.30 -1.13
C VAL A 144 9.45 -9.41 -1.75
N ASN A 145 8.99 -9.94 -2.89
CA ASN A 145 9.74 -10.91 -3.68
C ASN A 145 9.65 -10.54 -5.16
N LEU A 146 10.67 -9.83 -5.66
CA LEU A 146 10.64 -9.25 -7.00
C LEU A 146 11.28 -10.20 -8.03
N PRO A 147 10.70 -10.37 -9.24
CA PRO A 147 11.17 -11.40 -10.17
C PRO A 147 12.47 -11.04 -10.90
N THR A 148 12.74 -9.75 -11.12
CA THR A 148 13.89 -9.26 -11.89
C THR A 148 14.60 -8.11 -11.18
N ASN A 149 15.90 -7.95 -11.45
CA ASN A 149 16.62 -6.73 -11.10
C ASN A 149 16.32 -5.66 -12.16
N GLY A 150 16.31 -4.40 -11.77
CA GLY A 150 16.19 -3.27 -12.70
C GLY A 150 15.07 -2.31 -12.30
N PRO A 151 14.58 -1.47 -13.24
CA PRO A 151 13.69 -0.37 -12.91
C PRO A 151 12.28 -0.84 -12.58
N TYR A 152 11.77 -0.39 -11.45
CA TYR A 152 10.35 -0.49 -11.10
C TYR A 152 9.77 0.92 -10.99
N GLN A 153 8.60 1.13 -11.61
CA GLN A 153 7.79 2.31 -11.35
C GLN A 153 7.04 2.07 -10.04
N PHE A 154 7.39 2.86 -9.03
CA PHE A 154 6.74 2.88 -7.73
C PHE A 154 5.71 4.00 -7.73
N HIS A 155 4.44 3.67 -7.49
CA HIS A 155 3.39 4.66 -7.23
C HIS A 155 3.02 4.59 -5.75
N SER A 156 2.78 5.73 -5.11
CA SER A 156 2.23 5.78 -3.75
C SER A 156 1.08 6.76 -3.68
N ARG A 157 -0.05 6.30 -3.15
CA ARG A 157 -1.24 7.14 -2.94
C ARG A 157 -1.18 7.75 -1.55
N ILE A 158 -0.96 9.06 -1.52
CA ILE A 158 -0.67 9.84 -0.32
C ILE A 158 -1.65 11.01 -0.18
N SER A 159 -1.87 11.46 1.04
CA SER A 159 -2.51 12.76 1.30
C SER A 159 -1.47 13.68 1.94
N SER A 160 -1.35 14.92 1.50
CA SER A 160 -0.49 15.93 2.13
C SER A 160 -1.22 17.28 2.09
N PRO A 161 -1.87 17.73 3.18
CA PRO A 161 -2.74 18.90 3.16
C PRO A 161 -2.03 20.17 2.65
N SER A 162 -0.79 20.38 3.10
CA SER A 162 0.02 21.57 2.80
C SER A 162 1.10 21.33 1.73
N GLY A 163 1.22 20.13 1.18
CA GLY A 163 2.35 19.73 0.32
C GLY A 163 3.65 19.42 1.10
N GLU A 164 3.53 19.26 2.42
CA GLU A 164 4.60 18.84 3.31
C GLU A 164 4.79 17.31 3.31
N GLY A 165 5.95 16.86 3.79
CA GLY A 165 6.25 15.44 3.95
C GLY A 165 7.24 14.91 2.92
N SER A 166 7.93 13.85 3.32
CA SER A 166 8.85 13.10 2.47
C SER A 166 9.11 11.73 3.08
N PHE A 167 9.44 10.76 2.24
CA PHE A 167 9.86 9.43 2.65
C PHE A 167 10.96 8.87 1.76
N GLU A 168 11.71 7.93 2.30
CA GLU A 168 12.67 7.11 1.57
C GLU A 168 12.12 5.70 1.37
N VAL A 169 12.40 5.11 0.21
CA VAL A 169 12.26 3.67 -0.03
C VAL A 169 13.61 3.03 0.25
N VAL A 170 13.67 2.13 1.23
CA VAL A 170 14.92 1.64 1.84
C VAL A 170 14.89 0.12 1.93
N ASN A 171 16.04 -0.54 1.78
CA ASN A 171 16.21 -1.92 2.21
C ASN A 171 16.25 -1.98 3.75
N PHE A 172 15.30 -2.68 4.38
CA PHE A 172 15.21 -2.74 5.84
C PHE A 172 16.50 -3.31 6.49
N ASP A 173 17.09 -4.33 5.87
CA ASP A 173 18.22 -5.08 6.44
C ASP A 173 19.57 -4.39 6.17
N THR A 174 19.80 -3.88 4.96
CA THR A 174 21.08 -3.25 4.57
C THR A 174 21.09 -1.73 4.77
N GLN A 175 19.95 -1.11 5.04
CA GLN A 175 19.76 0.35 5.12
C GLN A 175 20.11 1.12 3.83
N GLN A 176 20.25 0.42 2.70
CA GLN A 176 20.40 1.04 1.38
C GLN A 176 19.14 1.82 1.01
N VAL A 177 19.27 3.12 0.76
CA VAL A 177 18.20 3.95 0.17
C VAL A 177 18.16 3.71 -1.34
N TYR A 178 16.98 3.38 -1.86
CA TYR A 178 16.72 3.19 -3.30
C TYR A 178 16.16 4.47 -3.95
N ALA A 179 15.30 5.20 -3.25
CA ALA A 179 14.71 6.45 -3.71
C ALA A 179 14.29 7.34 -2.53
N THR A 180 14.17 8.65 -2.79
CA THR A 180 13.67 9.65 -1.85
C THR A 180 12.55 10.45 -2.51
N PHE A 181 11.35 10.31 -1.97
CA PHE A 181 10.15 11.03 -2.38
C PHE A 181 10.01 12.30 -1.55
N SER A 182 9.88 13.47 -2.20
CA SER A 182 9.76 14.77 -1.54
C SER A 182 9.03 15.77 -2.43
N GLY A 183 8.60 16.91 -1.85
CA GLY A 183 7.88 17.95 -2.61
C GLY A 183 6.48 17.51 -3.02
N PHE A 184 5.71 16.96 -2.08
CA PHE A 184 4.38 16.42 -2.37
C PHE A 184 3.40 17.50 -2.84
N PRO A 185 2.48 17.19 -3.78
CA PRO A 185 1.40 18.09 -4.12
C PRO A 185 0.50 18.35 -2.90
N ALA A 186 0.11 19.60 -2.68
CA ALA A 186 -0.84 19.95 -1.64
C ALA A 186 -2.24 19.42 -2.00
N THR A 187 -2.74 18.48 -1.21
CA THR A 187 -4.06 17.86 -1.37
C THR A 187 -5.18 18.59 -0.62
N GLY A 188 -4.84 19.55 0.24
CA GLY A 188 -5.78 20.35 1.03
C GLY A 188 -6.36 19.67 2.28
N ASP A 189 -6.41 18.34 2.33
CA ASP A 189 -6.93 17.57 3.47
C ASP A 189 -6.23 16.20 3.61
N PHE A 190 -6.18 15.65 4.84
CA PHE A 190 -5.61 14.32 5.15
C PHE A 190 -6.47 13.14 4.65
N GLN A 191 -7.67 13.43 4.15
CA GLN A 191 -8.60 12.51 3.51
C GLN A 191 -8.75 12.81 2.00
N ALA A 192 -8.00 13.79 1.47
CA ALA A 192 -7.86 14.01 0.04
C ALA A 192 -6.54 13.37 -0.43
N PHE A 193 -6.63 12.34 -1.26
CA PHE A 193 -5.47 11.59 -1.73
C PHE A 193 -5.08 11.97 -3.17
N THR A 194 -3.79 12.02 -3.42
CA THR A 194 -3.15 12.11 -4.74
C THR A 194 -2.17 10.96 -4.90
N THR A 195 -1.72 10.69 -6.12
CA THR A 195 -0.68 9.68 -6.37
C THR A 195 0.61 10.40 -6.74
N VAL A 196 1.72 9.97 -6.13
CA VAL A 196 3.08 10.37 -6.48
C VAL A 196 3.82 9.14 -6.98
N ASP A 197 4.67 9.30 -7.99
CA ASP A 197 5.42 8.19 -8.58
C ASP A 197 6.87 8.53 -8.92
N GLN A 198 7.71 7.50 -8.94
CA GLN A 198 9.09 7.57 -9.38
C GLN A 198 9.53 6.18 -9.88
N THR A 199 10.39 6.15 -10.88
CA THR A 199 11.05 4.92 -11.35
C THR A 199 12.47 4.85 -10.79
N PHE A 200 12.84 3.71 -10.21
CA PHE A 200 14.19 3.44 -9.69
C PHE A 200 14.50 1.94 -9.67
N ASP A 201 15.78 1.59 -9.58
CA ASP A 201 16.21 0.19 -9.59
C ASP A 201 15.95 -0.52 -8.26
N LEU A 202 15.38 -1.72 -8.33
CA LEU A 202 15.23 -2.64 -7.19
C LEU A 202 15.89 -4.01 -7.49
N PRO A 203 16.36 -4.72 -6.45
CA PRO A 203 16.92 -6.06 -6.61
C PRO A 203 15.84 -7.13 -6.81
N ALA A 204 16.20 -8.20 -7.50
CA ALA A 204 15.41 -9.43 -7.57
C ALA A 204 15.46 -10.22 -6.24
N GLY A 205 14.48 -11.10 -6.06
CA GLY A 205 14.37 -12.01 -4.94
C GLY A 205 13.67 -11.40 -3.73
N ALA A 206 13.72 -12.14 -2.62
CA ALA A 206 13.01 -11.81 -1.39
C ALA A 206 13.81 -10.86 -0.49
N PHE A 207 13.23 -9.72 -0.14
CA PHE A 207 13.80 -8.76 0.82
C PHE A 207 12.69 -7.97 1.55
N SER A 208 13.05 -7.26 2.60
CA SER A 208 12.14 -6.37 3.32
C SER A 208 12.29 -4.94 2.80
N LEU A 209 11.28 -4.46 2.08
CA LEU A 209 11.20 -3.06 1.61
C LEU A 209 10.61 -2.20 2.72
N GLN A 210 11.33 -1.17 3.14
CA GLN A 210 10.90 -0.19 4.13
C GLN A 210 10.50 1.12 3.43
N VAL A 211 9.38 1.70 3.85
CA VAL A 211 9.08 3.12 3.62
C VAL A 211 9.35 3.84 4.94
N ARG A 212 10.30 4.78 4.94
CA ARG A 212 10.74 5.53 6.12
C ARG A 212 10.48 7.02 5.93
N ALA A 213 9.73 7.63 6.83
CA ALA A 213 9.43 9.06 6.78
C ALA A 213 10.66 9.89 7.14
N THR A 214 11.02 10.83 6.27
CA THR A 214 12.06 11.84 6.49
C THR A 214 11.48 13.18 6.90
N GLN A 215 10.22 13.47 6.53
CA GLN A 215 9.45 14.62 7.02
C GLN A 215 8.00 14.19 7.27
N SER A 216 7.43 14.65 8.39
CA SER A 216 6.01 14.50 8.73
C SER A 216 5.09 15.32 7.80
N GLY A 217 3.78 15.14 7.93
CA GLY A 217 2.77 15.93 7.21
C GLY A 217 2.01 15.20 6.11
N PHE A 218 2.16 13.86 6.01
CA PHE A 218 1.45 13.03 5.04
C PHE A 218 0.81 11.78 5.67
N ASN A 219 -0.18 11.22 4.98
CA ASN A 219 -0.66 9.83 5.16
C ASN A 219 -0.32 9.03 3.90
N MET A 220 -0.21 7.70 4.02
CA MET A 220 -0.05 6.79 2.89
C MET A 220 -1.15 5.72 2.91
N LEU A 221 -1.84 5.54 1.78
CA LEU A 221 -2.99 4.64 1.64
C LEU A 221 -2.57 3.27 1.09
N TRP A 222 -1.83 3.28 -0.02
CA TRP A 222 -1.26 2.11 -0.67
C TRP A 222 -0.03 2.53 -1.48
N PHE A 223 0.81 1.57 -1.85
CA PHE A 223 1.81 1.74 -2.89
C PHE A 223 1.75 0.58 -3.89
N SER A 224 2.24 0.78 -5.11
CA SER A 224 2.35 -0.27 -6.12
C SER A 224 3.77 -0.32 -6.68
N LEU A 225 4.15 -1.50 -7.18
CA LEU A 225 5.40 -1.73 -7.89
C LEU A 225 5.08 -2.37 -9.24
N LYS A 226 5.46 -1.70 -10.32
CA LYS A 226 5.37 -2.19 -11.69
C LYS A 226 6.76 -2.35 -12.26
N ALA A 227 7.14 -3.55 -12.70
CA ALA A 227 8.39 -3.73 -13.44
C ALA A 227 8.32 -2.96 -14.75
N VAL A 228 9.37 -2.20 -15.04
CA VAL A 228 9.54 -1.47 -16.30
C VAL A 228 10.53 -2.24 -17.14
N ALA A 229 10.20 -2.53 -18.40
CA ALA A 229 11.18 -3.10 -19.31
C ALA A 229 12.37 -2.13 -19.43
N PRO A 230 13.63 -2.58 -19.25
CA PRO A 230 14.78 -1.72 -19.47
C PRO A 230 14.70 -1.16 -20.89
N ALA A 231 14.97 0.13 -21.05
CA ALA A 231 14.95 0.77 -22.36
C ALA A 231 15.82 -0.06 -23.33
N PRO A 232 15.37 -0.29 -24.58
CA PRO A 232 16.18 -1.01 -25.55
C PRO A 232 17.48 -0.24 -25.72
N VAL A 233 18.57 -0.84 -25.25
CA VAL A 233 19.91 -0.30 -25.50
C VAL A 233 20.06 -0.32 -27.01
N GLU A 234 20.10 0.87 -27.64
CA GLU A 234 20.45 0.94 -29.05
C GLU A 234 21.80 0.24 -29.18
N ALA A 235 21.81 -0.88 -29.91
CA ALA A 235 23.04 -1.61 -30.16
C ALA A 235 24.02 -0.59 -30.76
N PRO A 236 25.31 -0.58 -30.33
CA PRO A 236 26.30 0.28 -30.94
C PRO A 236 26.19 0.10 -32.45
N ILE A 237 25.91 1.19 -33.16
CA ILE A 237 25.90 1.14 -34.62
C ILE A 237 27.32 0.75 -35.00
N GLU A 238 27.51 -0.51 -35.37
CA GLU A 238 28.72 -0.96 -36.06
C GLU A 238 28.71 -0.26 -37.41
N VAL A 239 29.20 0.99 -37.40
CA VAL A 239 29.53 1.72 -38.61
C VAL A 239 30.47 0.79 -39.36
N PRO A 240 30.11 0.30 -40.57
CA PRO A 240 30.98 -0.58 -41.30
C PRO A 240 32.30 0.16 -41.52
N VAL A 241 33.36 -0.31 -40.88
CA VAL A 241 34.71 0.12 -41.22
C VAL A 241 34.96 -0.50 -42.58
N GLU A 242 34.59 0.24 -43.63
CA GLU A 242 35.03 0.00 -45.01
C GLU A 242 36.51 -0.35 -44.94
N ALA A 243 36.84 -1.60 -45.30
CA ALA A 243 38.21 -2.08 -45.22
C ALA A 243 39.09 -1.13 -46.05
N PRO A 244 40.28 -0.74 -45.57
CA PRO A 244 41.17 0.12 -46.34
C PRO A 244 41.39 -0.52 -47.71
N VAL A 245 41.01 0.21 -48.77
CA VAL A 245 41.28 -0.23 -50.14
C VAL A 245 42.79 -0.14 -50.31
N GLU A 246 43.46 -1.29 -50.18
CA GLU A 246 44.88 -1.48 -50.45
C GLU A 246 45.22 -0.90 -51.83
N ALA A 247 45.80 0.30 -51.84
CA ALA A 247 46.35 0.88 -53.05
C ALA A 247 47.59 0.06 -53.46
N PRO A 248 47.76 -0.29 -54.75
CA PRO A 248 48.88 -1.11 -55.18
C PRO A 248 50.21 -0.39 -54.89
N VAL A 249 51.04 -1.01 -54.05
CA VAL A 249 52.34 -0.48 -53.65
C VAL A 249 53.36 -0.71 -54.77
N GLU A 250 53.73 0.37 -55.46
CA GLU A 250 54.93 0.43 -56.31
C GLU A 250 56.20 0.22 -55.47
N ALA A 251 57.22 -0.40 -56.06
CA ALA A 251 58.39 -0.88 -55.32
C ALA A 251 59.27 0.26 -54.75
N PRO A 252 59.84 0.10 -53.54
CA PRO A 252 60.65 1.14 -52.91
C PRO A 252 62.02 1.28 -53.57
N VAL A 253 62.39 2.53 -53.89
CA VAL A 253 63.77 2.90 -54.23
C VAL A 253 64.53 3.14 -52.92
N GLU A 254 65.65 2.44 -52.72
CA GLU A 254 66.49 2.64 -51.53
C GLU A 254 67.17 4.02 -51.54
N VAL A 255 67.09 4.70 -50.40
CA VAL A 255 67.79 5.97 -50.13
C VAL A 255 68.74 5.75 -48.94
N PRO A 256 70.00 6.22 -48.97
CA PRO A 256 70.97 5.88 -47.93
C PRO A 256 70.66 6.45 -46.55
N VAL A 257 71.03 5.70 -45.51
CA VAL A 257 70.88 6.07 -44.09
C VAL A 257 72.00 7.02 -43.64
N GLU A 258 71.63 8.14 -43.02
CA GLU A 258 72.53 8.95 -42.19
C GLU A 258 72.29 8.68 -40.69
N PRO A 259 73.32 8.84 -39.83
CA PRO A 259 73.26 8.41 -38.42
C PRO A 259 72.43 9.33 -37.52
N PRO A 260 71.97 8.84 -36.35
CA PRO A 260 71.11 9.59 -35.44
C PRO A 260 71.87 10.71 -34.69
N VAL A 261 71.19 11.84 -34.50
CA VAL A 261 71.63 12.93 -33.61
C VAL A 261 70.89 12.83 -32.28
N GLU A 262 71.63 12.90 -31.17
CA GLU A 262 71.12 12.80 -29.80
C GLU A 262 70.30 14.04 -29.36
N PRO A 263 69.40 13.91 -28.35
CA PRO A 263 68.42 14.93 -28.04
C PRO A 263 68.92 16.01 -27.05
N PRO A 264 68.41 17.25 -27.14
CA PRO A 264 68.51 18.22 -26.04
C PRO A 264 67.44 17.92 -24.96
N VAL A 265 67.90 17.81 -23.71
CA VAL A 265 67.03 17.76 -22.52
C VAL A 265 66.64 19.18 -22.13
N GLU A 266 65.35 19.50 -22.13
CA GLU A 266 64.83 20.73 -21.53
C GLU A 266 64.52 20.53 -20.04
N PRO A 267 64.96 21.42 -19.14
CA PRO A 267 64.61 21.37 -17.72
C PRO A 267 63.19 21.93 -17.46
N PRO A 268 62.51 21.48 -16.39
CA PRO A 268 61.18 21.99 -16.04
C PRO A 268 61.24 23.44 -15.54
N VAL A 269 60.26 24.25 -15.96
CA VAL A 269 60.07 25.63 -15.48
C VAL A 269 59.29 25.62 -14.17
N GLU A 270 59.86 26.17 -13.10
CA GLU A 270 59.18 26.38 -11.83
C GLU A 270 58.15 27.54 -11.91
N PRO A 271 56.96 27.43 -11.28
CA PRO A 271 56.05 28.56 -11.15
C PRO A 271 56.52 29.52 -10.03
N PRO A 272 56.46 30.85 -10.23
CA PRO A 272 56.80 31.81 -9.19
C PRO A 272 55.75 31.84 -8.07
N VAL A 273 56.23 31.84 -6.83
CA VAL A 273 55.43 32.07 -5.62
C VAL A 273 55.39 33.57 -5.32
N GLU A 274 54.20 34.15 -5.15
CA GLU A 274 54.02 35.46 -4.53
C GLU A 274 53.12 35.39 -3.27
N PRO A 275 53.36 36.24 -2.26
CA PRO A 275 52.80 36.10 -0.92
C PRO A 275 51.40 36.71 -0.73
N PRO A 276 50.68 36.35 0.35
CA PRO A 276 49.39 36.96 0.69
C PRO A 276 49.56 38.40 1.23
N VAL A 277 48.63 39.29 0.86
CA VAL A 277 48.57 40.66 1.37
C VAL A 277 47.20 40.94 2.01
N GLU A 278 47.22 41.10 3.33
CA GLU A 278 46.24 41.80 4.17
C GLU A 278 47.00 42.87 4.99
N PRO A 279 46.35 43.85 5.65
CA PRO A 279 45.03 44.46 5.44
C PRO A 279 45.20 46.01 5.20
N PRO A 280 44.18 46.87 5.39
CA PRO A 280 43.97 47.42 6.74
C PRO A 280 42.51 47.68 7.16
N VAL A 281 42.33 47.89 8.45
CA VAL A 281 41.08 48.31 9.12
C VAL A 281 40.94 49.84 9.09
N GLU A 282 39.77 50.37 8.73
CA GLU A 282 39.32 51.70 9.18
C GLU A 282 37.82 51.73 9.52
N PHE A 283 37.51 52.16 10.75
CA PHE A 283 36.29 52.90 11.09
C PHE A 283 36.65 54.40 11.10
N PRO A 284 35.72 55.32 10.81
CA PRO A 284 35.23 56.14 11.93
C PRO A 284 33.73 56.54 11.85
N GLU A 285 33.35 57.43 12.78
CA GLU A 285 32.01 57.62 13.34
C GLU A 285 31.09 58.65 12.62
N THR A 286 29.78 58.50 12.89
CA THR A 286 28.72 59.52 13.05
C THR A 286 28.71 60.82 12.21
N VAL A 287 27.60 61.05 11.50
CA VAL A 287 27.04 62.41 11.25
C VAL A 287 25.52 62.41 11.52
N VAL A 288 24.98 63.57 11.89
CA VAL A 288 23.69 63.77 12.58
C VAL A 288 22.51 64.09 11.62
N THR A 289 21.30 63.87 12.13
CA THR A 289 19.94 64.18 11.61
C THR A 289 19.76 65.53 10.88
N PRO A 290 18.74 65.68 10.00
CA PRO A 290 17.41 66.11 10.50
C PRO A 290 16.19 65.48 9.80
N ALA A 291 15.03 65.61 10.44
CA ALA A 291 13.72 65.26 9.88
C ALA A 291 13.17 66.33 8.91
N PRO A 292 12.24 65.96 8.03
CA PRO A 292 11.02 66.78 7.90
C PRO A 292 9.71 65.97 7.87
N THR A 293 8.61 66.70 8.10
CA THR A 293 7.25 66.20 8.38
C THR A 293 6.37 66.10 7.12
N ALA A 294 5.33 65.26 7.22
CA ALA A 294 3.99 65.36 6.59
C ALA A 294 3.58 64.27 5.57
N SER A 295 2.32 63.86 5.72
CA SER A 295 1.61 62.74 5.06
C SER A 295 1.31 62.97 3.57
N PRO A 296 1.04 61.88 2.81
CA PRO A 296 -0.30 61.85 2.19
C PRO A 296 -1.05 60.50 2.19
N THR A 297 -2.35 60.61 2.48
CA THR A 297 -3.47 59.95 1.79
C THR A 297 -3.50 58.42 1.63
N VAL A 298 -4.32 57.76 2.47
CA VAL A 298 -4.83 56.40 2.23
C VAL A 298 -5.84 56.41 1.08
N LYS A 299 -5.59 55.62 0.03
CA LYS A 299 -6.55 55.38 -1.06
C LYS A 299 -7.44 54.17 -0.73
N GLN A 300 -8.64 54.41 -0.21
CA GLN A 300 -9.69 53.38 -0.12
C GLN A 300 -10.57 53.40 -1.37
N THR A 301 -10.93 52.22 -1.88
CA THR A 301 -11.98 51.97 -2.89
C THR A 301 -12.32 50.46 -2.83
N PRO A 302 -13.53 50.00 -3.18
CA PRO A 302 -14.51 49.66 -2.15
C PRO A 302 -15.04 48.22 -2.19
N SER A 303 -15.69 47.83 -1.09
CA SER A 303 -16.47 46.58 -0.99
C SER A 303 -17.78 46.65 -1.82
N PRO A 304 -18.20 45.57 -2.50
CA PRO A 304 -19.51 45.50 -3.13
C PRO A 304 -20.61 45.15 -2.11
N THR A 305 -21.48 46.11 -1.83
CA THR A 305 -22.77 45.89 -1.15
C THR A 305 -23.86 45.63 -2.18
N SER A 306 -24.67 44.59 -2.00
CA SER A 306 -26.03 44.53 -2.52
C SER A 306 -27.01 44.14 -1.40
N THR A 307 -28.12 44.86 -1.36
CA THR A 307 -29.08 44.88 -0.24
C THR A 307 -30.29 43.97 -0.46
N PRO A 308 -30.79 43.27 0.58
CA PRO A 308 -32.18 42.82 0.65
C PRO A 308 -33.05 43.86 1.38
N THR A 309 -34.03 44.44 0.67
CA THR A 309 -34.95 45.45 1.22
C THR A 309 -36.08 44.80 2.02
N MET A 310 -36.21 45.12 3.31
CA MET A 310 -37.40 44.75 4.08
C MET A 310 -38.61 45.61 3.71
N LYS A 311 -39.76 44.98 3.39
CA LYS A 311 -41.08 45.63 3.37
C LYS A 311 -42.11 44.75 4.09
N LYS A 312 -43.18 45.38 4.57
CA LYS A 312 -43.91 45.02 5.80
C LYS A 312 -45.36 44.55 5.54
N THR A 313 -45.88 43.65 6.40
CA THR A 313 -47.32 43.29 6.58
C THR A 313 -48.00 42.57 5.39
N ALA A 314 -49.04 41.73 5.53
CA ALA A 314 -49.87 41.32 6.69
C ALA A 314 -50.37 39.86 6.53
N ALA A 315 -50.98 39.29 7.58
CA ALA A 315 -51.59 37.96 7.55
C ALA A 315 -52.94 37.92 6.78
N PRO A 316 -53.36 36.74 6.32
CA PRO A 316 -54.77 36.38 6.43
C PRO A 316 -55.01 34.95 6.94
N THR A 317 -56.01 34.82 7.83
CA THR A 317 -56.64 33.56 8.23
C THR A 317 -57.93 33.39 7.43
N SER A 318 -58.21 32.21 6.85
CA SER A 318 -59.58 31.66 6.75
C SER A 318 -59.57 30.21 6.22
N ALA A 319 -60.64 29.47 6.53
CA ALA A 319 -60.72 28.01 6.44
C ALA A 319 -61.14 27.48 5.05
N PRO A 320 -60.90 26.19 4.75
CA PRO A 320 -61.55 25.50 3.65
C PRO A 320 -63.00 25.14 4.00
N THR A 321 -63.95 25.66 3.22
CA THR A 321 -65.39 25.43 3.40
C THR A 321 -65.83 24.06 2.85
N VAL A 322 -66.68 23.36 3.61
CA VAL A 322 -67.34 22.11 3.20
C VAL A 322 -68.33 22.37 2.06
N LYS A 323 -68.32 21.51 1.03
CA LYS A 323 -69.49 21.35 0.14
C LYS A 323 -69.78 19.86 -0.08
N GLN A 324 -71.01 19.48 0.27
CA GLN A 324 -71.54 18.10 0.22
C GLN A 324 -72.69 18.02 -0.80
N THR A 325 -73.13 16.80 -1.12
CA THR A 325 -74.41 16.45 -1.79
C THR A 325 -74.34 16.52 -3.33
N ALA A 326 -74.83 15.53 -4.13
CA ALA A 326 -75.74 14.40 -3.86
C ALA A 326 -75.38 13.10 -4.62
N ALA A 327 -75.91 11.96 -4.15
CA ALA A 327 -76.15 10.72 -4.92
C ALA A 327 -77.60 10.75 -5.51
N PRO A 328 -78.07 9.83 -6.40
CA PRO A 328 -78.01 8.35 -6.34
C PRO A 328 -77.60 7.69 -7.71
N THR A 329 -77.75 6.40 -8.07
CA THR A 329 -78.52 5.23 -7.56
C THR A 329 -77.87 3.87 -7.98
N SER A 330 -78.49 2.75 -7.55
CA SER A 330 -78.46 1.34 -8.03
C SER A 330 -78.04 1.04 -9.49
N SER A 331 -77.47 -0.13 -9.83
CA SER A 331 -77.87 -1.51 -9.44
C SER A 331 -76.71 -2.54 -9.59
N PRO A 332 -76.80 -3.79 -9.06
CA PRO A 332 -75.63 -4.64 -8.80
C PRO A 332 -75.36 -5.77 -9.82
N THR A 333 -74.11 -6.22 -9.89
CA THR A 333 -73.72 -7.52 -10.45
C THR A 333 -72.77 -8.23 -9.47
N ALA A 334 -73.16 -9.40 -8.97
CA ALA A 334 -72.34 -10.20 -8.07
C ALA A 334 -71.47 -11.20 -8.84
N LYS A 335 -70.16 -11.30 -8.53
CA LYS A 335 -69.41 -12.54 -8.77
C LYS A 335 -68.18 -12.74 -7.87
N GLN A 336 -68.31 -13.73 -6.98
CA GLN A 336 -67.30 -14.64 -6.43
C GLN A 336 -66.13 -14.10 -5.59
N THR A 337 -66.19 -14.46 -4.31
CA THR A 337 -65.08 -14.56 -3.36
C THR A 337 -64.33 -15.89 -3.54
N PRO A 338 -62.99 -15.89 -3.66
CA PRO A 338 -62.17 -17.04 -3.29
C PRO A 338 -61.77 -16.99 -1.81
N SER A 339 -61.70 -18.17 -1.17
CA SER A 339 -61.43 -18.32 0.27
C SER A 339 -59.99 -17.94 0.67
N PRO A 340 -59.77 -17.29 1.83
CA PRO A 340 -58.44 -17.11 2.39
C PRO A 340 -57.98 -18.40 3.09
N THR A 341 -57.02 -19.11 2.50
CA THR A 341 -56.33 -20.23 3.15
C THR A 341 -54.91 -19.79 3.52
N SER A 342 -54.77 -19.12 4.66
CA SER A 342 -53.46 -18.80 5.23
C SER A 342 -52.83 -20.05 5.85
N SER A 343 -51.92 -20.69 5.12
CA SER A 343 -51.01 -21.68 5.71
C SER A 343 -50.16 -21.01 6.80
N PRO A 344 -49.91 -21.64 7.96
CA PRO A 344 -49.18 -21.00 9.05
C PRO A 344 -47.72 -20.76 8.66
N THR A 345 -47.32 -19.48 8.62
CA THR A 345 -45.92 -19.08 8.48
C THR A 345 -45.12 -19.65 9.64
N VAL A 346 -44.30 -20.67 9.37
CA VAL A 346 -43.25 -21.08 10.31
C VAL A 346 -42.30 -19.89 10.46
N LYS A 347 -42.36 -19.23 11.60
CA LYS A 347 -41.38 -18.20 11.98
C LYS A 347 -40.02 -18.89 12.03
N GLN A 348 -39.20 -18.71 11.00
CA GLN A 348 -37.84 -19.19 11.03
C GLN A 348 -37.15 -18.59 12.25
N THR A 349 -36.64 -19.45 13.13
CA THR A 349 -35.66 -19.06 14.12
C THR A 349 -34.47 -18.51 13.34
N PRO A 350 -33.97 -17.29 13.61
CA PRO A 350 -32.76 -16.81 12.95
C PRO A 350 -31.67 -17.84 13.20
N ALA A 351 -30.95 -18.22 12.13
CA ALA A 351 -29.80 -19.10 12.25
C ALA A 351 -28.86 -18.55 13.33
N PRO A 352 -28.20 -19.41 14.13
CA PRO A 352 -27.24 -18.94 15.13
C PRO A 352 -26.27 -17.99 14.45
N SER A 353 -26.16 -16.76 14.98
CA SER A 353 -25.23 -15.76 14.47
C SER A 353 -23.86 -16.41 14.36
N ALA A 354 -23.39 -16.56 13.12
CA ALA A 354 -22.08 -17.13 12.86
C ALA A 354 -21.05 -16.33 13.66
N ALA A 355 -20.09 -17.02 14.27
CA ALA A 355 -19.01 -16.33 14.96
C ALA A 355 -18.34 -15.35 13.97
N PRO A 356 -18.02 -14.12 14.39
CA PRO A 356 -17.42 -13.13 13.50
C PRO A 356 -16.15 -13.72 12.89
N LEU A 357 -16.00 -13.57 11.56
CA LEU A 357 -14.84 -14.09 10.84
C LEU A 357 -13.55 -13.50 11.45
N PRO A 358 -12.48 -14.30 11.61
CA PRO A 358 -11.19 -13.76 11.98
C PRO A 358 -10.72 -12.69 10.98
N PRO A 359 -9.97 -11.67 11.42
CA PRO A 359 -9.56 -10.57 10.55
C PRO A 359 -8.91 -11.04 9.26
N TYR A 360 -9.49 -10.64 8.14
CA TYR A 360 -8.98 -10.89 6.80
C TYR A 360 -9.07 -9.62 5.97
N PHE A 361 -8.08 -9.40 5.12
CA PHE A 361 -8.01 -8.29 4.17
C PHE A 361 -7.12 -8.71 3.00
N SER A 362 -7.58 -8.54 1.78
CA SER A 362 -6.79 -8.71 0.56
C SER A 362 -7.18 -7.60 -0.40
N LEU A 363 -6.19 -6.81 -0.84
CA LEU A 363 -6.33 -5.77 -1.86
C LEU A 363 -5.77 -6.30 -3.18
N MET A 364 -6.53 -6.18 -4.26
CA MET A 364 -6.19 -6.66 -5.59
C MET A 364 -6.42 -5.53 -6.60
N ALA A 365 -5.42 -5.25 -7.44
CA ALA A 365 -5.62 -4.40 -8.60
C ALA A 365 -6.50 -5.13 -9.62
N ALA A 366 -7.43 -4.43 -10.26
CA ALA A 366 -8.28 -5.02 -11.30
C ALA A 366 -7.46 -5.50 -12.51
N SER A 367 -6.38 -4.77 -12.80
CA SER A 367 -5.37 -5.14 -13.80
C SER A 367 -4.52 -6.37 -13.43
N GLY A 368 -4.68 -6.94 -12.24
CA GLY A 368 -4.04 -8.19 -11.79
C GLY A 368 -4.91 -9.44 -12.01
N TYR A 369 -5.72 -9.46 -13.07
CA TYR A 369 -6.56 -10.61 -13.44
C TYR A 369 -5.72 -11.83 -13.87
N ALA A 370 -6.31 -13.02 -13.78
CA ALA A 370 -5.76 -14.26 -14.35
C ALA A 370 -6.09 -14.38 -15.84
N GLU A 371 -7.37 -14.28 -16.18
CA GLU A 371 -7.87 -14.25 -17.56
C GLU A 371 -8.95 -13.17 -17.68
N MET A 372 -9.09 -12.56 -18.86
CA MET A 372 -10.17 -11.62 -19.18
C MET A 372 -10.59 -11.74 -20.65
N GLU A 373 -11.82 -11.31 -20.95
CA GLU A 373 -12.37 -11.23 -22.30
C GLU A 373 -13.15 -9.92 -22.48
N GLY A 374 -12.99 -9.26 -23.63
CA GLY A 374 -13.62 -7.99 -23.99
C GLY A 374 -12.95 -6.72 -23.44
N LEU A 375 -12.24 -6.84 -22.31
CA LEU A 375 -11.73 -5.69 -21.56
C LEU A 375 -10.44 -5.06 -22.12
N ALA A 376 -10.25 -3.78 -21.81
CA ALA A 376 -9.02 -3.04 -22.04
C ALA A 376 -8.32 -2.66 -20.72
N LEU A 377 -7.01 -2.43 -20.79
CA LEU A 377 -6.24 -1.79 -19.72
C LEU A 377 -5.96 -0.33 -20.07
N GLU A 378 -6.36 0.60 -19.20
CA GLU A 378 -6.07 2.03 -19.36
C GLU A 378 -5.37 2.62 -18.13
N THR A 379 -4.60 3.69 -18.32
CA THR A 379 -3.98 4.43 -17.21
C THR A 379 -5.06 5.23 -16.47
N SER A 380 -5.15 5.05 -15.16
CA SER A 380 -6.00 5.91 -14.31
C SER A 380 -5.26 7.15 -13.79
N SER A 381 -6.03 8.18 -13.44
CA SER A 381 -5.61 9.32 -12.61
C SER A 381 -5.06 8.94 -11.23
N GLU A 382 -5.36 7.76 -10.73
CA GLU A 382 -4.82 7.23 -9.46
C GLU A 382 -3.48 6.49 -9.67
N GLY A 383 -2.97 6.37 -10.90
CA GLY A 383 -1.66 5.79 -11.22
C GLY A 383 -1.63 4.26 -11.36
N LEU A 384 -2.72 3.57 -11.01
CA LEU A 384 -2.87 2.13 -11.28
C LEU A 384 -3.53 1.92 -12.66
N PRO A 385 -3.22 0.87 -13.43
CA PRO A 385 -4.01 0.53 -14.61
C PRO A 385 -5.40 0.02 -14.17
N ASN A 386 -6.46 0.57 -14.76
CA ASN A 386 -7.83 0.10 -14.57
C ASN A 386 -8.17 -1.00 -15.60
N LEU A 387 -9.28 -1.69 -15.38
CA LEU A 387 -10.03 -2.38 -16.43
C LEU A 387 -11.12 -1.43 -16.96
N ALA A 388 -11.22 -1.33 -18.28
CA ALA A 388 -12.10 -0.42 -19.00
C ALA A 388 -12.73 -1.09 -20.23
N ASN A 389 -13.61 -0.34 -20.91
CA ASN A 389 -14.33 -0.76 -22.12
C ASN A 389 -15.19 -2.03 -21.93
N TYR A 390 -15.80 -2.19 -20.75
CA TYR A 390 -16.77 -3.23 -20.46
C TYR A 390 -18.00 -3.14 -21.37
N ASP A 391 -18.24 -4.17 -22.19
CA ASP A 391 -19.53 -4.48 -22.80
C ASP A 391 -20.32 -5.53 -21.97
N ALA A 392 -21.60 -5.70 -22.26
CA ALA A 392 -22.45 -6.68 -21.56
C ALA A 392 -22.09 -8.12 -21.98
N GLY A 393 -21.57 -8.90 -21.04
CA GLY A 393 -21.06 -10.26 -21.25
C GLY A 393 -19.57 -10.41 -20.92
N ASP A 394 -18.81 -9.30 -20.98
CA ASP A 394 -17.37 -9.25 -20.72
C ASP A 394 -17.03 -9.61 -19.27
N TRP A 395 -15.80 -10.07 -19.05
CA TRP A 395 -15.41 -10.58 -17.76
C TRP A 395 -13.90 -10.52 -17.48
N SER A 396 -13.57 -10.53 -16.18
CA SER A 396 -12.22 -10.79 -15.66
C SER A 396 -12.28 -11.87 -14.57
N THR A 397 -11.21 -12.63 -14.39
CA THR A 397 -11.09 -13.67 -13.36
C THR A 397 -9.92 -13.41 -12.43
N TYR A 398 -10.03 -13.89 -11.19
CA TYR A 398 -9.03 -13.74 -10.15
C TYR A 398 -8.95 -15.05 -9.34
N ASP A 399 -7.74 -15.61 -9.24
CA ASP A 399 -7.48 -16.78 -8.41
C ASP A 399 -7.32 -16.32 -6.95
N ILE A 400 -8.34 -16.59 -6.14
CA ILE A 400 -8.38 -16.18 -4.72
C ILE A 400 -8.32 -17.41 -3.80
N SER A 401 -7.78 -17.22 -2.59
CA SER A 401 -7.77 -18.27 -1.56
C SER A 401 -8.22 -17.69 -0.22
N LEU A 402 -9.41 -18.11 0.22
CA LEU A 402 -10.04 -17.59 1.43
C LEU A 402 -9.77 -18.51 2.63
N PRO A 403 -9.39 -17.97 3.79
CA PRO A 403 -9.00 -18.80 4.94
C PRO A 403 -10.18 -19.44 5.68
N TYR A 404 -11.40 -18.99 5.45
CA TYR A 404 -12.64 -19.46 6.07
C TYR A 404 -13.80 -19.30 5.09
N ALA A 405 -14.90 -20.05 5.28
CA ALA A 405 -16.15 -19.80 4.58
C ALA A 405 -17.00 -18.76 5.34
N GLY A 406 -17.70 -17.88 4.62
CA GLY A 406 -18.68 -16.97 5.22
C GLY A 406 -18.88 -15.65 4.46
N THR A 407 -19.54 -14.71 5.12
CA THR A 407 -19.82 -13.38 4.56
C THR A 407 -18.60 -12.47 4.65
N TYR A 408 -18.06 -12.09 3.51
CA TYR A 408 -17.02 -11.06 3.36
C TYR A 408 -17.66 -9.73 2.92
N GLN A 409 -17.06 -8.60 3.31
CA GLN A 409 -17.31 -7.32 2.64
C GLN A 409 -16.35 -7.24 1.45
N MET A 410 -16.91 -7.22 0.25
CA MET A 410 -16.18 -6.86 -0.96
C MET A 410 -16.34 -5.37 -1.23
N MET A 411 -15.27 -4.70 -1.60
CA MET A 411 -15.26 -3.27 -1.94
C MET A 411 -14.60 -3.08 -3.30
N PHE A 412 -15.15 -2.20 -4.14
CA PHE A 412 -14.68 -2.00 -5.52
C PHE A 412 -14.49 -0.51 -5.78
N ARG A 413 -13.30 -0.13 -6.26
CA ARG A 413 -12.97 1.24 -6.66
C ARG A 413 -13.33 1.39 -8.13
N VAL A 414 -14.43 2.08 -8.40
CA VAL A 414 -15.05 2.20 -9.73
C VAL A 414 -15.16 3.66 -10.15
N SER A 415 -15.03 3.92 -11.45
CA SER A 415 -15.52 5.17 -12.05
C SER A 415 -16.75 4.86 -12.90
N SER A 416 -17.76 5.72 -12.84
CA SER A 416 -18.99 5.62 -13.62
C SER A 416 -19.53 7.04 -13.83
N PRO A 417 -19.25 7.69 -14.97
CA PRO A 417 -19.54 9.11 -15.18
C PRO A 417 -21.03 9.46 -15.04
N PHE A 418 -21.90 8.48 -15.26
CA PHE A 418 -23.35 8.66 -15.30
C PHE A 418 -24.09 7.91 -14.17
N GLY A 419 -23.41 7.07 -13.39
CA GLY A 419 -24.02 6.17 -12.40
C GLY A 419 -24.59 4.88 -13.03
N GLU A 420 -24.14 4.55 -14.24
CA GLU A 420 -24.44 3.30 -14.95
C GLU A 420 -23.38 2.23 -14.66
N GLY A 421 -23.64 0.98 -15.03
CA GLY A 421 -22.75 -0.14 -14.76
C GLY A 421 -23.37 -1.22 -13.87
N GLY A 422 -22.82 -2.42 -13.93
CA GLY A 422 -23.19 -3.53 -13.07
C GLY A 422 -22.55 -4.85 -13.48
N PHE A 423 -22.10 -5.61 -12.48
CA PHE A 423 -21.43 -6.89 -12.68
C PHE A 423 -21.81 -7.92 -11.61
N ASP A 424 -21.85 -9.19 -12.02
CA ASP A 424 -21.99 -10.34 -11.14
C ASP A 424 -20.63 -10.77 -10.58
N ILE A 425 -20.64 -11.26 -9.35
CA ILE A 425 -19.50 -11.89 -8.68
C ILE A 425 -19.80 -13.39 -8.66
N THR A 426 -19.11 -14.14 -9.51
CA THR A 426 -19.41 -15.55 -9.78
C THR A 426 -18.23 -16.47 -9.48
N ASN A 427 -18.52 -17.76 -9.31
CA ASN A 427 -17.51 -18.81 -9.41
C ASN A 427 -17.32 -19.19 -10.88
N TRP A 428 -16.10 -19.14 -11.39
CA TRP A 428 -15.82 -19.44 -12.80
C TRP A 428 -16.18 -20.87 -13.21
N ASP A 429 -15.85 -21.86 -12.37
CA ASP A 429 -16.00 -23.28 -12.70
C ASP A 429 -17.46 -23.74 -12.64
N THR A 430 -18.23 -23.27 -11.65
CA THR A 430 -19.64 -23.66 -11.44
C THR A 430 -20.65 -22.70 -12.04
N GLN A 431 -20.23 -21.48 -12.41
CA GLN A 431 -21.10 -20.36 -12.81
C GLN A 431 -22.14 -19.97 -11.73
N GLU A 432 -21.90 -20.33 -10.46
CA GLU A 432 -22.71 -19.88 -9.32
C GLU A 432 -22.51 -18.36 -9.11
N ILE A 433 -23.61 -17.61 -9.00
CA ILE A 433 -23.58 -16.18 -8.66
C ILE A 433 -23.63 -16.02 -7.15
N TYR A 434 -22.57 -15.49 -6.54
CA TYR A 434 -22.49 -15.26 -5.10
C TYR A 434 -23.12 -13.94 -4.66
N SER A 435 -22.99 -12.90 -5.50
CA SER A 435 -23.59 -11.57 -5.31
C SER A 435 -23.42 -10.75 -6.60
N ASN A 436 -23.92 -9.52 -6.60
CA ASN A 436 -23.81 -8.59 -7.72
C ASN A 436 -23.58 -7.15 -7.22
N VAL A 437 -23.06 -6.30 -8.08
CA VAL A 437 -23.03 -4.84 -7.90
C VAL A 437 -23.97 -4.23 -8.93
N ASP A 438 -25.15 -3.77 -8.50
CA ASP A 438 -26.21 -3.20 -9.36
C ASP A 438 -26.41 -1.69 -9.21
N VAL A 439 -25.78 -1.06 -8.23
CA VAL A 439 -25.86 0.38 -8.00
C VAL A 439 -24.46 0.98 -8.07
N MET A 440 -24.18 1.67 -9.17
CA MET A 440 -22.94 2.44 -9.36
C MET A 440 -23.11 3.89 -8.90
N PRO A 441 -22.06 4.51 -8.34
CA PRO A 441 -22.07 5.92 -7.99
C PRO A 441 -21.89 6.76 -9.27
N ASN A 442 -22.62 7.87 -9.39
CA ASN A 442 -22.28 8.86 -10.41
C ASN A 442 -20.99 9.57 -9.97
N THR A 443 -19.89 9.31 -10.69
CA THR A 443 -18.57 9.92 -10.45
C THR A 443 -18.30 11.15 -11.29
N GLY A 444 -19.15 11.44 -12.29
CA GLY A 444 -19.05 12.59 -13.19
C GLY A 444 -17.96 12.49 -14.27
N ASP A 445 -16.94 11.66 -14.10
CA ASP A 445 -15.84 11.46 -15.06
C ASP A 445 -15.25 10.04 -14.96
N TRP A 446 -14.70 9.53 -16.07
CA TRP A 446 -14.03 8.21 -16.15
C TRP A 446 -12.76 8.14 -15.31
N GLN A 447 -12.17 9.28 -15.00
CA GLN A 447 -10.96 9.44 -14.18
C GLN A 447 -11.27 9.90 -12.76
N PHE A 448 -12.53 9.97 -12.36
CA PHE A 448 -12.94 10.14 -10.96
C PHE A 448 -13.54 8.83 -10.45
N TYR A 449 -12.98 8.33 -9.34
CA TYR A 449 -13.36 7.04 -8.77
C TYR A 449 -14.07 7.22 -7.43
N GLN A 450 -15.00 6.31 -7.15
CA GLN A 450 -15.66 6.14 -5.85
C GLN A 450 -15.63 4.67 -5.46
N THR A 451 -15.79 4.37 -4.17
CA THR A 451 -15.70 3.01 -3.65
C THR A 451 -17.08 2.50 -3.28
N VAL A 452 -17.57 1.48 -3.99
CA VAL A 452 -18.79 0.74 -3.64
C VAL A 452 -18.46 -0.46 -2.78
N SER A 453 -19.45 -1.00 -2.04
CA SER A 453 -19.27 -2.23 -1.29
C SER A 453 -20.52 -3.10 -1.28
N VAL A 454 -20.32 -4.42 -1.29
CA VAL A 454 -21.37 -5.43 -1.20
C VAL A 454 -20.94 -6.54 -0.25
N LEU A 455 -21.91 -7.17 0.42
CA LEU A 455 -21.68 -8.37 1.23
C LEU A 455 -21.81 -9.60 0.35
N VAL A 456 -20.83 -10.50 0.40
CA VAL A 456 -20.74 -11.69 -0.45
C VAL A 456 -20.43 -12.90 0.42
N ASN A 457 -21.23 -13.96 0.30
CA ASN A 457 -20.98 -15.20 1.03
C ASN A 457 -20.14 -16.14 0.17
N LEU A 458 -18.87 -16.35 0.55
CA LEU A 458 -17.88 -17.09 -0.23
C LEU A 458 -17.44 -18.37 0.52
N PRO A 459 -17.13 -19.47 -0.20
CA PRO A 459 -16.61 -20.69 0.40
C PRO A 459 -15.13 -20.55 0.85
N GLU A 460 -14.70 -21.45 1.73
CA GLU A 460 -13.30 -21.58 2.16
C GLU A 460 -12.44 -22.18 1.03
N GLY A 461 -11.16 -21.79 0.98
CA GLY A 461 -10.16 -22.38 0.11
C GLY A 461 -9.94 -21.60 -1.18
N GLY A 462 -9.25 -22.25 -2.12
CA GLY A 462 -8.94 -21.70 -3.43
C GLY A 462 -10.13 -21.78 -4.39
N MET A 463 -10.43 -20.69 -5.09
CA MET A 463 -11.38 -20.67 -6.21
C MET A 463 -10.94 -19.64 -7.26
N ARG A 464 -11.36 -19.85 -8.51
CA ARG A 464 -11.34 -18.80 -9.51
C ARG A 464 -12.65 -18.01 -9.44
N MET A 465 -12.55 -16.80 -8.91
CA MET A 465 -13.67 -15.84 -8.90
C MET A 465 -13.71 -15.13 -10.25
N GLN A 466 -14.90 -14.93 -10.80
CA GLN A 466 -15.13 -14.11 -11.99
C GLN A 466 -15.92 -12.86 -11.61
N LEU A 467 -15.54 -11.72 -12.20
CA LEU A 467 -16.34 -10.50 -12.25
C LEU A 467 -16.88 -10.38 -13.66
N LYS A 468 -18.20 -10.48 -13.84
CA LYS A 468 -18.85 -10.53 -15.16
C LYS A 468 -19.81 -9.36 -15.35
N CYS A 469 -19.52 -8.51 -16.32
CA CYS A 469 -20.38 -7.39 -16.67
C CYS A 469 -21.71 -7.87 -17.26
N TYR A 470 -22.82 -7.36 -16.73
CA TYR A 470 -24.14 -7.48 -17.35
C TYR A 470 -24.73 -6.11 -17.74
N ASN A 471 -24.21 -5.03 -17.17
CA ASN A 471 -24.57 -3.66 -17.49
C ASN A 471 -23.29 -2.83 -17.67
N PRO A 472 -23.00 -2.28 -18.86
CA PRO A 472 -21.79 -1.49 -19.11
C PRO A 472 -21.90 -0.09 -18.50
N GLY A 473 -20.83 0.71 -18.58
CA GLY A 473 -20.82 2.12 -18.13
C GLY A 473 -19.92 2.42 -16.93
N PHE A 474 -18.96 1.54 -16.62
CA PHE A 474 -18.01 1.73 -15.52
C PHE A 474 -16.59 1.27 -15.90
N ASN A 475 -15.57 1.80 -15.23
CA ASN A 475 -14.23 1.21 -15.16
C ASN A 475 -13.97 0.69 -13.73
N LEU A 476 -13.13 -0.33 -13.59
CA LEU A 476 -12.76 -0.92 -12.29
C LEU A 476 -11.25 -0.79 -12.06
N LEU A 477 -10.83 -0.20 -10.94
CA LEU A 477 -9.43 0.08 -10.66
C LEU A 477 -8.78 -0.97 -9.74
N TRP A 478 -9.42 -1.23 -8.60
CA TRP A 478 -9.01 -2.23 -7.62
C TRP A 478 -10.23 -2.70 -6.83
N PHE A 479 -10.08 -3.85 -6.17
CA PHE A 479 -11.08 -4.34 -5.25
C PHE A 479 -10.44 -4.96 -4.00
N VAL A 480 -11.22 -5.06 -2.93
CA VAL A 480 -10.83 -5.66 -1.66
C VAL A 480 -11.80 -6.77 -1.30
N ILE A 481 -11.27 -7.86 -0.75
CA ILE A 481 -12.04 -8.84 0.02
C ILE A 481 -11.58 -8.73 1.47
N LYS A 482 -12.48 -8.38 2.40
CA LYS A 482 -12.17 -8.31 3.83
C LYS A 482 -13.25 -8.94 4.70
N SER A 483 -12.88 -9.35 5.92
CA SER A 483 -13.85 -9.62 6.98
C SER A 483 -14.68 -8.35 7.25
N PRO A 484 -16.01 -8.44 7.47
CA PRO A 484 -16.88 -7.29 7.69
C PRO A 484 -16.45 -6.38 8.86
#